data_AF-A0A2V7S9A2-F1
#
_entry.id   AF-A0A2V7S9A2-F1
#
_cell.length_a   1.000
_cell.length_b   1.000
_cell.length_c   1.000
_cell.angle_alpha   90.00
_cell.angle_beta   90.00
_cell.angle_gamma   90.00
#
_symmetry.space_group_name_H-M   'P 1'
#
loop_
_entity.id
_entity.type
_entity.pdbx_description
1 polymer ?
#
loop_
_entity_poly.entity_id
_entity_poly.type
_entity_poly.pdbx_seq_one_letter_code
_entity_poly.pdbx_strand_id
1 'polypeptide(L)'
;MELRDRTVMILGGSGLVGHAVARRLLAAAPQRIVLVALFESEARATAQALEPYRGGSGVDVEWGDVFLPASLARLERGSIMLNADHRQLVIHDLLSELTDEVLHRSFLYQLLLKYRPDAVVDSINTATAFAYQDIVQSALGLLALAAEGKLDREAVERHVLVLTTPQLIRHVQILVEALKGAGTKAYVKIGTSGTGGMGFNIPYTHSEERPSRTLLAK
;
A
#
# COMPACT_ATOMS: atom_id res chain seq x y z
N MET A 1 22.00 -6.77 10.12
CA MET A 1 22.01 -5.30 10.31
C MET A 1 21.80 -5.02 11.78
N GLU A 2 22.58 -4.12 12.37
CA GLU A 2 22.33 -3.62 13.74
C GLU A 2 21.22 -2.56 13.70
N LEU A 3 20.16 -2.75 14.51
CA LEU A 3 18.96 -1.90 14.52
C LEU A 3 19.02 -0.75 15.53
N ARG A 4 19.98 -0.80 16.45
CA ARG A 4 20.19 0.24 17.46
C ARG A 4 20.53 1.57 16.78
N ASP A 5 19.94 2.66 17.28
CA ASP A 5 20.16 4.02 16.75
C ASP A 5 19.84 4.19 15.25
N ARG A 6 19.02 3.30 14.67
CA ARG A 6 18.55 3.37 13.28
C ARG A 6 17.14 3.94 13.15
N THR A 7 16.81 4.41 11.95
CA THR A 7 15.43 4.74 11.57
C THR A 7 14.81 3.57 10.81
N VAL A 8 13.69 3.06 11.30
CA VAL A 8 12.95 1.95 10.65
C VAL A 8 11.55 2.38 10.28
N MET A 9 11.17 2.22 9.01
CA MET A 9 9.81 2.49 8.54
C MET A 9 9.02 1.19 8.45
N ILE A 10 7.76 1.22 8.88
CA ILE A 10 6.85 0.07 8.84
C ILE A 10 5.65 0.45 8.00
N LEU A 11 5.57 -0.12 6.79
CA LEU A 11 4.40 0.00 5.93
C LEU A 11 3.33 -0.99 6.41
N GLY A 12 2.10 -0.52 6.65
CA GLY A 12 1.06 -1.32 7.30
C GLY A 12 1.21 -1.39 8.82
N GLY A 13 1.79 -0.35 9.43
CA GLY A 13 2.15 -0.31 10.85
C GLY A 13 0.98 -0.52 11.81
N SER A 14 -0.26 -0.15 11.44
CA SER A 14 -1.46 -0.37 12.26
C SER A 14 -2.03 -1.79 12.18
N GLY A 15 -1.61 -2.59 11.19
CA GLY A 15 -2.04 -3.97 11.06
C GLY A 15 -1.46 -4.85 12.17
N LEU A 16 -2.09 -6.00 12.44
CA LEU A 16 -1.65 -6.93 13.50
C LEU A 16 -0.16 -7.29 13.41
N VAL A 17 0.31 -7.57 12.18
CA VAL A 17 1.71 -7.90 11.90
C VAL A 17 2.60 -6.66 12.10
N GLY A 18 2.22 -5.51 11.54
CA GLY A 18 2.96 -4.26 11.66
C GLY A 18 3.13 -3.83 13.12
N HIS A 19 2.07 -3.92 13.92
CA HIS A 19 2.10 -3.64 15.36
C HIS A 19 3.06 -4.59 16.10
N ALA A 20 2.99 -5.90 15.82
CA ALA A 20 3.87 -6.88 16.46
C ALA A 20 5.35 -6.65 16.09
N VAL A 21 5.62 -6.32 14.83
CA VAL A 21 6.96 -5.92 14.35
C VAL A 21 7.43 -4.67 15.08
N ALA A 22 6.61 -3.62 15.15
CA ALA A 22 6.94 -2.36 15.81
C ALA A 22 7.34 -2.59 17.27
N ARG A 23 6.54 -3.35 18.03
CA ARG A 23 6.84 -3.72 19.42
C ARG A 23 8.16 -4.47 19.53
N ARG A 24 8.45 -5.41 18.62
CA ARG A 24 9.71 -6.17 18.63
C ARG A 24 10.92 -5.32 18.27
N LEU A 25 10.76 -4.37 17.35
CA LEU A 25 11.79 -3.42 16.95
C LEU A 25 12.15 -2.46 18.08
N LEU A 26 11.17 -1.95 18.83
CA LEU A 26 11.41 -1.05 19.96
C LEU A 26 12.32 -1.68 21.03
N ALA A 27 12.24 -3.00 21.24
CA ALA A 27 13.15 -3.73 22.12
C ALA A 27 14.62 -3.70 21.69
N ALA A 28 14.90 -3.34 20.43
CA ALA A 28 16.26 -3.14 19.89
C ALA A 28 16.78 -1.71 20.07
N ALA A 29 16.01 -0.82 20.71
CA ALA A 29 16.33 0.60 20.91
C ALA A 29 16.74 1.33 19.62
N PRO A 30 15.89 1.35 18.58
CA PRO A 30 16.12 2.16 17.39
C PRO A 30 16.06 3.65 17.76
N GLN A 31 16.67 4.50 16.93
CA GLN A 31 16.51 5.95 17.11
C GLN A 31 15.05 6.35 16.87
N ARG A 32 14.42 5.76 15.85
CA ARG A 32 13.06 6.09 15.43
C ARG A 32 12.40 4.92 14.72
N ILE A 33 11.11 4.74 14.98
CA ILE A 33 10.21 3.99 14.09
C ILE A 33 9.22 4.95 13.43
N VAL A 34 8.88 4.69 12.18
CA VAL A 34 7.85 5.43 11.42
C VAL A 34 6.72 4.47 11.07
N LEU A 35 5.56 4.67 11.67
CA LEU A 35 4.37 3.86 11.45
C LEU A 35 3.57 4.46 10.29
N VAL A 36 3.44 3.72 9.20
CA VAL A 36 2.63 4.13 8.04
C VAL A 36 1.39 3.25 7.97
N ALA A 37 0.20 3.87 7.97
CA ALA A 37 -1.08 3.18 7.83
C ALA A 37 -2.01 3.89 6.85
N LEU A 38 -3.15 3.27 6.53
CA LEU A 38 -4.14 3.90 5.65
C LEU A 38 -4.87 5.05 6.35
N PHE A 39 -5.30 4.82 7.60
CA PHE A 39 -6.11 5.78 8.37
C PHE A 39 -5.34 6.41 9.51
N GLU A 40 -5.52 7.72 9.71
CA GLU A 40 -4.85 8.49 10.76
C GLU A 40 -5.18 7.96 12.17
N SER A 41 -6.46 7.67 12.41
CA SER A 41 -6.94 7.18 13.70
C SER A 41 -6.27 5.87 14.10
N GLU A 42 -6.14 4.92 13.17
CA GLU A 42 -5.48 3.63 13.40
C GLU A 42 -3.98 3.80 13.67
N ALA A 43 -3.32 4.67 12.90
CA ALA A 43 -1.90 4.93 13.03
C ALA A 43 -1.57 5.55 14.40
N ARG A 44 -2.38 6.53 14.83
CA ARG A 44 -2.27 7.18 16.14
C ARG A 44 -2.58 6.23 17.29
N ALA A 45 -3.66 5.44 17.17
CA ALA A 45 -4.01 4.42 18.17
C ALA A 45 -2.88 3.40 18.34
N THR A 46 -2.24 3.00 17.25
CA THR A 46 -1.09 2.09 17.27
C THR A 46 0.11 2.71 17.97
N ALA A 47 0.45 3.97 17.67
CA ALA A 47 1.52 4.67 18.37
C ALA A 47 1.25 4.77 19.89
N GLN A 48 0.02 5.10 20.29
CA GLN A 48 -0.38 5.14 21.70
C GLN A 48 -0.23 3.78 22.38
N ALA A 49 -0.64 2.69 21.72
CA ALA A 49 -0.50 1.33 22.24
C ALA A 49 0.97 0.88 22.37
N LEU A 50 1.89 1.51 21.63
CA LEU A 50 3.32 1.22 21.67
C LEU A 50 4.09 2.04 22.72
N GLU A 51 3.48 3.09 23.29
CA GLU A 51 4.12 3.98 24.26
C GLU A 51 4.78 3.24 25.44
N PRO A 52 4.19 2.18 26.04
CA PRO A 52 4.83 1.41 27.11
C PRO A 52 6.15 0.72 26.70
N TYR A 53 6.37 0.51 25.40
CA TYR A 53 7.56 -0.16 24.86
C TYR A 53 8.58 0.80 24.25
N ARG A 54 8.23 2.09 24.13
CA ARG A 54 8.97 3.09 23.36
C ARG A 54 10.40 3.31 23.87
N GLY A 55 10.57 3.30 25.19
CA GLY A 55 11.84 3.70 25.82
C GLY A 55 12.25 5.09 25.37
N GLY A 56 13.49 5.24 24.89
CA GLY A 56 13.99 6.49 24.32
C GLY A 56 13.75 6.68 22.81
N SER A 57 13.11 5.72 22.15
CA SER A 57 12.94 5.73 20.69
C SER A 57 11.91 6.78 20.24
N GLY A 58 12.11 7.43 19.10
CA GLY A 58 11.05 8.20 18.43
C GLY A 58 9.98 7.29 17.83
N VAL A 59 8.71 7.69 17.88
CA VAL A 59 7.61 7.00 17.18
C VAL A 59 6.86 8.06 16.37
N ASP A 60 7.10 8.07 15.06
CA ASP A 60 6.42 8.98 14.14
C ASP A 60 5.28 8.23 13.44
N VAL A 61 4.25 8.99 13.05
CA VAL A 61 3.04 8.46 12.43
C VAL A 61 2.79 9.16 11.10
N GLU A 62 2.53 8.37 10.07
CA GLU A 62 2.14 8.81 8.74
C GLU A 62 0.92 8.02 8.26
N TRP A 63 0.08 8.66 7.45
CA TRP A 63 -1.11 8.01 6.93
C TRP A 63 -1.49 8.44 5.52
N GLY A 64 -2.13 7.51 4.83
CA GLY A 64 -2.62 7.66 3.47
C GLY A 64 -2.33 6.40 2.65
N ASP A 65 -2.98 6.31 1.51
CA ASP A 65 -2.76 5.25 0.53
C ASP A 65 -1.40 5.44 -0.16
N VAL A 66 -0.46 4.56 0.17
CA VAL A 66 0.90 4.55 -0.38
C VAL A 66 0.96 4.19 -1.86
N PHE A 67 -0.15 3.75 -2.45
CA PHE A 67 -0.27 3.45 -3.88
C PHE A 67 -0.65 4.68 -4.72
N LEU A 68 -0.95 5.82 -4.07
CA LEU A 68 -1.44 7.03 -4.73
C LEU A 68 -0.42 8.18 -4.74
N PRO A 69 -0.63 9.19 -5.60
CA PRO A 69 0.01 10.49 -5.47
C PRO A 69 -0.29 11.13 -4.11
N ALA A 70 0.66 11.87 -3.54
CA ALA A 70 0.54 12.48 -2.21
C ALA A 70 -0.67 13.41 -2.07
N SER A 71 -1.06 14.11 -3.15
CA SER A 71 -2.24 14.98 -3.18
C SER A 71 -3.56 14.21 -3.04
N LEU A 72 -3.58 12.92 -3.38
CA LEU A 72 -4.75 12.05 -3.35
C LEU A 72 -4.68 10.99 -2.25
N ALA A 73 -3.53 10.78 -1.63
CA ALA A 73 -3.28 9.69 -0.70
C ALA A 73 -4.20 9.68 0.55
N ARG A 74 -4.81 10.82 0.90
CA ARG A 74 -5.72 10.93 2.04
C ARG A 74 -7.20 10.98 1.64
N LEU A 75 -7.49 10.83 0.35
CA LEU A 75 -8.87 10.77 -0.15
C LEU A 75 -9.39 9.34 -0.12
N GLU A 76 -10.69 9.20 0.07
CA GLU A 76 -11.35 7.92 -0.14
C GLU A 76 -11.36 7.56 -1.64
N ARG A 77 -11.20 6.26 -1.93
CA ARG A 77 -11.19 5.76 -3.31
C ARG A 77 -12.46 6.16 -4.08
N GLY A 78 -13.62 6.18 -3.42
CA GLY A 78 -14.88 6.64 -4.03
C GLY A 78 -14.80 8.08 -4.53
N SER A 79 -14.23 8.99 -3.75
CA SER A 79 -14.04 10.40 -4.13
C SER A 79 -13.09 10.56 -5.32
N ILE A 80 -12.06 9.72 -5.42
CA ILE A 80 -11.17 9.68 -6.58
C ILE A 80 -11.94 9.22 -7.82
N MET A 81 -12.77 8.17 -7.69
CA MET A 81 -13.54 7.63 -8.82
C MET A 81 -14.65 8.56 -9.32
N LEU A 82 -15.10 9.53 -8.52
CA LEU A 82 -16.13 10.50 -8.89
C LEU A 82 -15.56 11.76 -9.56
N ASN A 83 -14.25 12.02 -9.44
CA ASN A 83 -13.62 13.21 -9.99
C ASN A 83 -12.77 12.85 -11.23
N ALA A 84 -13.06 13.48 -12.37
CA ALA A 84 -12.38 13.19 -13.63
C ALA A 84 -10.88 13.53 -13.59
N ASP A 85 -10.49 14.65 -12.99
CA ASP A 85 -9.09 15.08 -12.90
C ASP A 85 -8.28 14.14 -12.01
N HIS A 86 -8.88 13.67 -10.91
CA HIS A 86 -8.24 12.69 -10.02
C HIS A 86 -8.03 11.36 -10.74
N ARG A 87 -9.05 10.83 -11.46
CA ARG A 87 -8.88 9.61 -12.25
C ARG A 87 -7.80 9.77 -13.30
N GLN A 88 -7.79 10.88 -14.04
CA GLN A 88 -6.78 11.16 -15.06
C GLN A 88 -5.37 11.20 -14.49
N LEU A 89 -5.17 11.85 -13.33
CA LEU A 89 -3.87 11.87 -12.65
C LEU A 89 -3.41 10.46 -12.28
N VAL A 90 -4.28 9.65 -11.66
CA VAL A 90 -3.92 8.28 -11.26
C VAL A 90 -3.66 7.40 -12.48
N ILE A 91 -4.46 7.50 -13.55
CA ILE A 91 -4.26 6.76 -14.79
C ILE A 91 -2.93 7.14 -15.44
N HIS A 92 -2.64 8.44 -15.50
CA HIS A 92 -1.37 8.94 -16.03
C HIS A 92 -0.20 8.34 -15.24
N ASP A 93 -0.20 8.44 -13.92
CA ASP A 93 0.90 7.95 -13.09
C ASP A 93 1.02 6.42 -13.11
N LEU A 94 -0.08 5.72 -13.36
CA LEU A 94 -0.13 4.28 -13.52
C LEU A 94 0.50 3.81 -14.84
N LEU A 95 0.10 4.42 -15.97
CA LEU A 95 0.35 3.90 -17.31
C LEU A 95 1.45 4.62 -18.11
N SER A 96 1.82 5.85 -17.75
CA SER A 96 2.88 6.61 -18.44
C SER A 96 4.29 6.09 -18.10
N GLU A 97 5.31 6.61 -18.77
CA GLU A 97 6.70 6.33 -18.37
C GLU A 97 6.98 6.75 -16.92
N LEU A 98 7.87 6.03 -16.23
CA LEU A 98 8.29 6.42 -14.88
C LEU A 98 9.26 7.60 -14.94
N THR A 99 8.72 8.82 -15.01
CA THR A 99 9.53 10.05 -14.96
C THR A 99 9.80 10.49 -13.53
N ASP A 100 10.76 11.40 -13.37
CA ASP A 100 11.04 12.03 -12.06
C ASP A 100 9.80 12.75 -11.52
N GLU A 101 8.98 13.39 -12.35
CA GLU A 101 7.72 14.00 -11.88
C GLU A 101 6.72 12.97 -11.34
N VAL A 102 6.59 11.81 -11.98
CA VAL A 102 5.75 10.71 -11.46
C VAL A 102 6.28 10.22 -10.11
N LEU A 103 7.59 10.03 -9.99
CA LEU A 103 8.23 9.63 -8.73
C LEU A 103 7.99 10.66 -7.61
N HIS A 104 8.26 11.94 -7.87
CA HIS A 104 8.13 12.99 -6.85
C HIS A 104 6.68 13.25 -6.43
N ARG A 105 5.69 12.93 -7.27
CA ARG A 105 4.27 12.97 -6.87
C ARG A 105 3.86 11.81 -5.98
N SER A 106 4.52 10.65 -6.07
CA SER A 106 4.15 9.46 -5.29
C SER A 106 4.26 9.70 -3.79
N PHE A 107 3.20 9.33 -3.05
CA PHE A 107 3.21 9.44 -1.60
C PHE A 107 4.30 8.57 -0.95
N LEU A 108 4.43 7.32 -1.40
CA LEU A 108 5.46 6.40 -0.90
C LEU A 108 6.87 6.95 -1.12
N TYR A 109 7.15 7.52 -2.29
CA TYR A 109 8.44 8.11 -2.60
C TYR A 109 8.75 9.28 -1.66
N GLN A 110 7.79 10.18 -1.46
CA GLN A 110 7.93 11.32 -0.55
C GLN A 110 8.19 10.86 0.90
N LEU A 111 7.49 9.84 1.38
CA LEU A 111 7.72 9.29 2.72
C LEU A 111 9.13 8.73 2.88
N LEU A 112 9.59 7.91 1.92
CA LEU A 112 10.92 7.31 1.98
C LEU A 112 12.02 8.37 1.92
N LEU A 113 11.87 9.42 1.11
CA LEU A 113 12.84 10.51 1.06
C LEU A 113 12.79 11.44 2.28
N LYS A 114 11.61 11.66 2.87
CA LYS A 114 11.43 12.45 4.09
C LYS A 114 12.17 11.82 5.27
N TYR A 115 12.02 10.51 5.45
CA TYR A 115 12.52 9.81 6.63
C TYR A 115 13.87 9.13 6.43
N ARG A 116 14.28 8.87 5.18
CA ARG A 116 15.50 8.12 4.82
C ARG A 116 15.74 6.90 5.73
N PRO A 117 14.78 5.97 5.83
CA PRO A 117 14.90 4.86 6.76
C PRO A 117 16.06 3.94 6.38
N ASP A 118 16.83 3.49 7.38
CA ASP A 118 17.87 2.48 7.20
C ASP A 118 17.25 1.13 6.81
N ALA A 119 16.05 0.83 7.33
CA ALA A 119 15.29 -0.36 6.96
C ALA A 119 13.79 -0.06 6.79
N VAL A 120 13.18 -0.78 5.86
CA VAL A 120 11.73 -0.78 5.65
C VAL A 120 11.20 -2.19 5.89
N VAL A 121 10.20 -2.31 6.76
CA VAL A 121 9.40 -3.53 6.90
C VAL A 121 8.05 -3.28 6.25
N ASP A 122 7.78 -3.96 5.15
CA ASP A 122 6.50 -3.90 4.45
C ASP A 122 5.60 -5.05 4.90
N SER A 123 4.57 -4.70 5.67
CA SER A 123 3.52 -5.61 6.15
C SER A 123 2.19 -5.43 5.44
N ILE A 124 2.14 -4.65 4.35
CA ILE A 124 0.95 -4.47 3.52
C ILE A 124 0.78 -5.72 2.64
N ASN A 125 -0.41 -6.31 2.63
CA ASN A 125 -0.74 -7.36 1.66
C ASN A 125 -1.10 -6.75 0.30
N THR A 126 -0.11 -6.18 -0.40
CA THR A 126 -0.28 -5.39 -1.64
C THR A 126 -1.15 -6.08 -2.69
N ALA A 127 -0.85 -7.35 -3.02
CA ALA A 127 -1.62 -8.09 -4.01
C ALA A 127 -3.09 -8.29 -3.59
N THR A 128 -3.33 -8.53 -2.30
CA THR A 128 -4.69 -8.59 -1.74
C THR A 128 -5.41 -7.24 -1.81
N ALA A 129 -4.71 -6.14 -1.49
CA ALA A 129 -5.27 -4.79 -1.58
C ALA A 129 -5.73 -4.44 -3.01
N PHE A 130 -4.98 -4.86 -4.03
CA PHE A 130 -5.39 -4.69 -5.43
C PHE A 130 -6.49 -5.67 -5.86
N ALA A 131 -6.41 -6.93 -5.43
CA ALA A 131 -7.42 -7.94 -5.74
C ALA A 131 -8.83 -7.53 -5.26
N TYR A 132 -8.94 -6.95 -4.06
CA TYR A 132 -10.21 -6.45 -3.51
C TYR A 132 -10.82 -5.25 -4.27
N GLN A 133 -10.15 -4.71 -5.30
CA GLN A 133 -10.76 -3.72 -6.19
C GLN A 133 -11.73 -4.32 -7.23
N ASP A 134 -11.86 -5.65 -7.24
CA ASP A 134 -12.82 -6.45 -8.02
C ASP A 134 -12.81 -6.18 -9.53
N ILE A 135 -11.70 -6.59 -10.16
CA ILE A 135 -11.51 -6.53 -11.61
C ILE A 135 -12.61 -7.30 -12.38
N VAL A 136 -13.16 -8.37 -11.80
CA VAL A 136 -14.16 -9.22 -12.44
C VAL A 136 -15.49 -8.48 -12.51
N GLN A 137 -15.96 -7.92 -11.39
CA GLN A 137 -17.17 -7.11 -11.36
C GLN A 137 -17.04 -5.90 -12.27
N SER A 138 -15.89 -5.23 -12.27
CA SER A 138 -15.62 -4.10 -13.16
C SER A 138 -15.70 -4.49 -14.64
N ALA A 139 -15.09 -5.62 -15.03
CA ALA A 139 -15.12 -6.11 -16.41
C ALA A 139 -16.54 -6.46 -16.86
N LEU A 140 -17.31 -7.16 -16.01
CA LEU A 140 -18.71 -7.50 -16.30
C LEU A 140 -19.58 -6.25 -16.47
N GLY A 141 -19.40 -5.25 -15.60
CA GLY A 141 -20.09 -3.97 -15.71
C GLY A 141 -19.74 -3.23 -17.01
N LEU A 142 -18.46 -3.24 -17.40
CA LEU A 142 -18.01 -2.61 -18.64
C LEU A 142 -18.61 -3.30 -19.88
N LEU A 143 -18.65 -4.64 -19.90
CA LEU A 143 -19.28 -5.42 -20.98
C LEU A 143 -20.79 -5.16 -21.08
N ALA A 144 -21.49 -5.03 -19.95
CA ALA A 144 -22.91 -4.70 -19.93
C ALA A 144 -23.18 -3.31 -20.52
N LEU A 145 -22.40 -2.29 -20.10
CA LEU A 145 -22.50 -0.94 -20.66
C LEU A 145 -22.22 -0.91 -22.17
N ALA A 146 -21.24 -1.69 -22.63
CA ALA A 146 -20.93 -1.83 -24.06
C ALA A 146 -22.09 -2.48 -24.83
N ALA A 147 -22.70 -3.54 -24.30
CA ALA A 147 -23.84 -4.22 -24.92
C ALA A 147 -25.07 -3.30 -25.04
N GLU A 148 -25.27 -2.40 -24.09
CA GLU A 148 -26.37 -1.42 -24.10
C GLU A 148 -26.05 -0.15 -24.92
N GLY A 149 -24.85 -0.03 -25.49
CA GLY A 149 -24.42 1.19 -26.19
C GLY A 149 -24.27 2.42 -25.28
N LYS A 150 -24.09 2.20 -23.97
CA LYS A 150 -23.97 3.24 -22.93
C LYS A 150 -22.53 3.41 -22.42
N LEU A 151 -21.55 2.85 -23.12
CA LEU A 151 -20.15 2.96 -22.75
C LEU A 151 -19.67 4.40 -22.88
N ASP A 152 -19.15 4.96 -21.79
CA ASP A 152 -18.52 6.28 -21.77
C ASP A 152 -17.07 6.22 -21.30
N ARG A 153 -16.39 7.37 -21.36
CA ARG A 153 -14.99 7.49 -20.94
C ARG A 153 -14.81 7.18 -19.46
N GLU A 154 -15.75 7.57 -18.61
CA GLU A 154 -15.66 7.36 -17.17
C GLU A 154 -15.68 5.87 -16.82
N ALA A 155 -16.55 5.09 -17.46
CA ALA A 155 -16.61 3.64 -17.29
C ALA A 155 -15.29 2.96 -17.67
N VAL A 156 -14.67 3.39 -18.78
CA VAL A 156 -13.34 2.89 -19.21
C VAL A 156 -12.26 3.27 -18.21
N GLU A 157 -12.21 4.54 -17.78
CA GLU A 157 -11.23 5.02 -16.79
C GLU A 157 -11.33 4.25 -15.47
N ARG A 158 -12.55 4.03 -14.96
CA ARG A 158 -12.79 3.24 -13.75
C ARG A 158 -12.31 1.80 -13.89
N HIS A 159 -12.48 1.19 -15.07
CA HIS A 159 -11.98 -0.16 -15.32
C HIS A 159 -10.44 -0.21 -15.39
N VAL A 160 -9.82 0.74 -16.06
CA VAL A 160 -8.35 0.85 -16.13
C VAL A 160 -7.74 0.94 -14.72
N LEU A 161 -8.38 1.68 -13.82
CA LEU A 161 -7.93 1.87 -12.44
C LEU A 161 -8.10 0.65 -11.52
N VAL A 162 -8.72 -0.44 -11.97
CA VAL A 162 -8.79 -1.71 -11.22
C VAL A 162 -7.86 -2.79 -11.78
N LEU A 163 -7.13 -2.52 -12.87
CA LEU A 163 -6.19 -3.47 -13.43
C LEU A 163 -5.07 -3.74 -12.41
N THR A 164 -4.96 -4.97 -11.95
CA THR A 164 -4.05 -5.34 -10.85
C THR A 164 -2.59 -5.34 -11.28
N THR A 165 -2.28 -5.87 -12.46
CA THR A 165 -0.91 -5.97 -12.98
C THR A 165 -0.24 -4.60 -13.17
N PRO A 166 -0.86 -3.59 -13.82
CA PRO A 166 -0.26 -2.26 -13.91
C PRO A 166 -0.02 -1.63 -12.53
N GLN A 167 -0.96 -1.78 -11.58
CA GLN A 167 -0.82 -1.23 -10.23
C GLN A 167 0.37 -1.86 -9.50
N LEU A 168 0.52 -3.18 -9.60
CA LEU A 168 1.63 -3.90 -9.00
C LEU A 168 2.97 -3.51 -9.62
N ILE A 169 3.07 -3.47 -10.95
CA ILE A 169 4.30 -3.08 -11.66
C ILE A 169 4.71 -1.67 -11.24
N ARG A 170 3.78 -0.71 -11.30
CA ARG A 170 4.04 0.70 -10.93
C ARG A 170 4.49 0.82 -9.48
N HIS A 171 3.81 0.14 -8.56
CA HIS A 171 4.15 0.19 -7.14
C HIS A 171 5.57 -0.35 -6.89
N VAL A 172 5.94 -1.47 -7.52
CA VAL A 172 7.30 -2.04 -7.38
C VAL A 172 8.35 -1.10 -7.99
N GLN A 173 8.09 -0.51 -9.16
CA GLN A 173 8.99 0.47 -9.78
C GLN A 173 9.26 1.66 -8.85
N ILE A 174 8.19 2.28 -8.33
CA ILE A 174 8.30 3.41 -7.39
C ILE A 174 9.03 2.99 -6.12
N LEU A 175 8.69 1.83 -5.54
CA LEU A 175 9.33 1.33 -4.33
C LEU A 175 10.84 1.16 -4.53
N VAL A 176 11.26 0.53 -5.62
CA VAL A 176 12.69 0.32 -5.92
C VAL A 176 13.43 1.66 -6.03
N GLU A 177 12.89 2.62 -6.79
CA GLU A 177 13.53 3.93 -6.95
C GLU A 177 13.51 4.74 -5.65
N ALA A 178 12.44 4.66 -4.86
CA ALA A 178 12.34 5.32 -3.58
C ALA A 178 13.34 4.76 -2.55
N LEU A 179 13.48 3.43 -2.47
CA LEU A 179 14.46 2.77 -1.59
C LEU A 179 15.90 3.17 -1.96
N LYS A 180 16.21 3.21 -3.26
CA LYS A 180 17.51 3.71 -3.76
C LYS A 180 17.72 5.17 -3.38
N GLY A 181 16.76 6.04 -3.68
CA GLY A 181 16.84 7.48 -3.37
C GLY A 181 16.94 7.78 -1.88
N ALA A 182 16.33 6.95 -1.03
CA ALA A 182 16.40 7.05 0.42
C ALA A 182 17.72 6.50 1.01
N GLY A 183 18.50 5.74 0.23
CA GLY A 183 19.67 5.02 0.72
C GLY A 183 19.32 3.89 1.70
N THR A 184 18.13 3.29 1.56
CA THR A 184 17.66 2.23 2.44
C THR A 184 18.53 0.98 2.27
N LYS A 185 18.97 0.41 3.40
CA LYS A 185 19.94 -0.71 3.44
C LYS A 185 19.27 -2.08 3.48
N ALA A 186 18.04 -2.15 3.99
CA ALA A 186 17.28 -3.38 4.09
C ALA A 186 15.80 -3.15 3.80
N TYR A 187 15.22 -4.00 2.95
CA TYR A 187 13.79 -4.06 2.71
C TYR A 187 13.30 -5.48 3.02
N VAL A 188 12.29 -5.60 3.89
CA VAL A 188 11.71 -6.88 4.30
C VAL A 188 10.22 -6.86 4.00
N LYS A 189 9.79 -7.65 3.02
CA LYS A 189 8.37 -7.90 2.75
C LYS A 189 7.86 -9.04 3.62
N ILE A 190 6.85 -8.78 4.44
CA ILE A 190 6.09 -9.81 5.14
C ILE A 190 4.87 -10.14 4.30
N GLY A 191 4.92 -11.26 3.60
CA GLY A 191 3.77 -11.79 2.87
C GLY A 191 2.97 -12.75 3.73
N THR A 192 1.65 -12.65 3.67
CA THR A 192 0.79 -13.78 4.03
C THR A 192 0.69 -14.71 2.82
N SER A 193 1.62 -15.65 2.71
CA SER A 193 1.35 -16.88 1.96
C SER A 193 0.55 -17.77 2.90
N GLY A 194 -0.75 -17.96 2.65
CA GLY A 194 -1.50 -19.03 3.32
C GLY A 194 -0.71 -20.33 3.22
N THR A 195 -0.76 -21.16 4.27
CA THR A 195 0.07 -22.36 4.51
C THR A 195 -0.12 -23.51 3.52
N GLY A 196 -0.47 -23.23 2.26
CA GLY A 196 -0.51 -24.23 1.19
C GLY A 196 -1.56 -23.89 0.13
N GLY A 197 -1.10 -23.38 -1.01
CA GLY A 197 -1.89 -23.49 -2.24
C GLY A 197 -2.27 -22.19 -2.95
N MET A 198 -1.60 -21.06 -2.71
CA MET A 198 -1.86 -19.81 -3.47
C MET A 198 -3.33 -19.32 -3.38
N GLY A 199 -4.03 -19.64 -2.28
CA GLY A 199 -5.46 -19.36 -2.12
C GLY A 199 -6.40 -20.39 -2.75
N PHE A 200 -5.88 -21.45 -3.39
CA PHE A 200 -6.69 -22.47 -4.07
C PHE A 200 -7.20 -23.57 -3.12
N ASN A 201 -6.35 -24.03 -2.18
CA ASN A 201 -6.64 -25.17 -1.32
C ASN A 201 -6.85 -24.81 0.15
N ILE A 202 -6.45 -23.62 0.58
CA ILE A 202 -6.48 -23.21 1.98
C ILE A 202 -6.81 -21.71 2.11
N PRO A 203 -8.05 -21.35 2.47
CA PRO A 203 -8.40 -19.98 2.83
C PRO A 203 -8.29 -19.84 4.35
N TYR A 204 -7.14 -19.38 4.88
CA TYR A 204 -7.03 -19.04 6.31
C TYR A 204 -6.67 -17.59 6.58
N THR A 205 -6.49 -16.79 5.54
CA THR A 205 -6.25 -15.36 5.71
C THR A 205 -7.51 -14.64 5.28
N HIS A 206 -8.16 -13.94 6.22
CA HIS A 206 -9.41 -13.15 6.07
C HIS A 206 -10.75 -13.82 6.42
N SER A 207 -10.76 -14.96 7.12
CA SER A 207 -11.99 -15.58 7.66
C SER A 207 -13.02 -16.05 6.60
N GLU A 208 -12.64 -16.09 5.32
CA GLU A 208 -13.47 -16.64 4.24
C GLU A 208 -13.37 -18.18 4.20
N GLU A 209 -14.50 -18.89 4.13
CA GLU A 209 -14.57 -20.37 4.13
C GLU A 209 -14.17 -21.00 2.77
N ARG A 210 -14.29 -20.23 1.68
CA ARG A 210 -13.90 -20.59 0.31
C ARG A 210 -13.30 -19.36 -0.38
N PRO A 211 -12.26 -19.51 -1.22
CA PRO A 211 -11.66 -18.38 -1.90
C PRO A 211 -12.64 -17.74 -2.89
N SER A 212 -12.95 -16.46 -2.69
CA SER A 212 -13.71 -15.66 -3.65
C SER A 212 -12.94 -15.49 -4.96
N ARG A 213 -13.65 -15.28 -6.08
CA ARG A 213 -13.01 -14.95 -7.37
C ARG A 213 -12.11 -13.72 -7.26
N THR A 214 -12.53 -12.77 -6.44
CA THR A 214 -11.79 -11.57 -6.06
C THR A 214 -10.46 -11.95 -5.41
N LEU A 215 -10.45 -12.83 -4.40
CA LEU A 215 -9.23 -13.28 -3.74
C LEU A 215 -8.29 -14.08 -4.65
N LEU A 216 -8.84 -14.88 -5.58
CA LEU A 216 -8.06 -15.64 -6.58
C LEU A 216 -7.33 -14.76 -7.60
N ALA A 217 -7.68 -13.47 -7.71
CA ALA A 217 -7.00 -12.51 -8.58
C ALA A 217 -5.72 -11.90 -7.97
N LYS A 218 -5.38 -12.29 -6.72
CA LYS A 218 -4.12 -11.95 -6.02
C LYS A 218 -2.92 -12.60 -6.70
#